data_AF-A0A7C2SES9-F1
#
_entry.id   AF-A0A7C2SES9-F1
#
_cell.length_a   1.000
_cell.length_b   1.000
_cell.length_c   1.000
_cell.angle_alpha   90.00
_cell.angle_beta   90.00
_cell.angle_gamma   90.00
#
_symmetry.space_group_name_H-M   'P 1'
#
loop_
_entity.id
_entity.type
_entity.pdbx_description
1 polymer ?
#
loop_
_entity_poly.entity_id
_entity_poly.type
_entity_poly.pdbx_seq_one_letter_code
_entity_poly.pdbx_strand_id
1 'polypeptide(L)'
;MAKEWILNMATNRWGLNKKKSVGPVSQWIRECSPRTVEEWEAFYYKKLADFLKNRGISMSPKEYIEDLGRKLYVKITEVIQAEIEEVTEEDCIEYIYNLV
;
A
#
# COMPACT_ATOMS: atom_id res chain seq x y z
N MET A 1 14.48 -6.66 -7.42
CA MET A 1 14.73 -5.28 -7.89
C MET A 1 13.61 -4.74 -8.77
N ALA A 2 13.46 -5.14 -10.04
CA ALA A 2 12.44 -4.55 -10.93
C ALA A 2 11.00 -4.69 -10.42
N LYS A 3 10.59 -5.90 -10.00
CA LYS A 3 9.25 -6.16 -9.44
C LYS A 3 8.97 -5.35 -8.18
N GLU A 4 9.96 -5.24 -7.30
CA GLU A 4 9.83 -4.51 -6.04
C GLU A 4 9.63 -3.01 -6.26
N TRP A 5 10.28 -2.44 -7.27
CA TRP A 5 10.06 -1.05 -7.66
C TRP A 5 8.61 -0.81 -8.11
N ILE A 6 8.05 -1.68 -8.96
CA ILE A 6 6.65 -1.59 -9.39
C ILE A 6 5.70 -1.68 -8.18
N LEU A 7 5.93 -2.66 -7.30
CA LEU A 7 5.14 -2.86 -6.09
C LEU A 7 5.19 -1.61 -5.19
N ASN A 8 6.37 -1.03 -4.97
CA ASN A 8 6.55 0.15 -4.13
C ASN A 8 5.92 1.40 -4.75
N MET A 9 6.14 1.62 -6.05
CA MET A 9 5.54 2.75 -6.77
C MET A 9 4.01 2.70 -6.67
N ALA A 10 3.41 1.56 -7.01
CA ALA A 10 1.97 1.35 -6.96
C ALA A 10 1.42 1.51 -5.54
N THR A 11 2.04 0.84 -4.56
CA THR A 11 1.63 0.91 -3.15
C THR A 11 1.61 2.36 -2.65
N ASN A 12 2.62 3.17 -3.01
CA ASN A 12 2.68 4.57 -2.63
C ASN A 12 1.66 5.43 -3.37
N ARG A 13 1.49 5.25 -4.69
CA ARG A 13 0.53 6.00 -5.52
C ARG A 13 -0.89 5.90 -4.99
N TRP A 14 -1.35 4.70 -4.65
CA TRP A 14 -2.69 4.49 -4.06
C TRP A 14 -2.72 4.59 -2.52
N GLY A 15 -1.57 4.80 -1.90
CA GLY A 15 -1.44 4.96 -0.46
C GLY A 15 -1.90 3.74 0.34
N LEU A 16 -1.67 2.54 -0.19
CA LEU A 16 -2.07 1.28 0.45
C LEU A 16 -1.25 0.99 1.72
N ASN A 17 -0.08 1.61 1.86
CA ASN A 17 0.76 1.57 3.06
C ASN A 17 0.60 2.79 4.00
N LYS A 18 -0.32 3.72 3.71
CA LYS A 18 -0.47 4.95 4.50
C LYS A 18 -1.33 4.71 5.74
N LYS A 19 -1.27 5.63 6.72
CA LYS A 19 -2.04 5.59 7.97
C LYS A 19 -3.55 5.35 7.76
N LYS A 20 -4.11 5.86 6.67
CA LYS A 20 -5.52 5.66 6.32
C LYS A 20 -5.87 4.22 5.94
N SER A 21 -4.88 3.39 5.59
CA SER A 21 -5.08 2.01 5.15
C SER A 21 -4.63 1.05 6.25
N VAL A 22 -3.41 1.22 6.77
CA VAL A 22 -2.78 0.28 7.72
C VAL A 22 -2.71 0.81 9.16
N GLY A 23 -3.33 1.96 9.45
CA GLY A 23 -3.23 2.61 10.75
C GLY A 23 -1.87 3.30 11.01
N PRO A 24 -1.71 4.00 12.15
CA PRO A 24 -0.48 4.71 12.49
C PRO A 24 0.64 3.74 12.94
N VAL A 25 1.13 2.89 12.04
CA VAL A 25 2.09 1.80 12.31
C VAL A 25 3.29 2.27 13.15
N SER A 26 3.94 3.37 12.79
CA SER A 26 5.11 3.86 13.55
C SER A 26 4.76 4.26 15.00
N GLN A 27 3.56 4.77 15.25
CA GLN A 27 3.10 5.05 16.62
C GLN A 27 2.83 3.76 17.37
N TRP A 28 2.17 2.78 16.73
CA TRP A 28 1.88 1.47 17.31
C TRP A 28 3.14 0.68 17.63
N ILE A 29 4.18 0.77 16.80
CA ILE A 29 5.48 0.14 17.09
C ILE A 29 6.11 0.75 18.35
N ARG A 30 6.06 2.08 18.51
CA ARG A 30 6.56 2.73 19.74
C ARG A 30 5.76 2.35 20.97
N GLU A 31 4.42 2.25 20.85
CA GLU A 31 3.54 1.82 21.93
C GLU A 31 3.82 0.35 22.34
N CYS A 32 4.00 -0.54 21.36
CA CYS A 32 4.28 -1.95 21.60
C CYS A 32 5.70 -2.20 22.11
N SER A 33 6.69 -1.43 21.65
CA SER A 33 8.13 -1.68 21.89
C SER A 33 8.52 -3.17 21.75
N PRO A 34 8.16 -3.83 20.63
CA PRO A 34 8.24 -5.27 20.51
C PRO A 34 9.70 -5.76 20.49
N ARG A 35 9.94 -6.92 21.10
CA ARG A 35 11.25 -7.60 21.08
C ARG A 35 11.32 -8.66 19.99
N THR A 36 10.18 -9.13 19.51
CA THR A 36 10.10 -10.12 18.42
C THR A 36 9.05 -9.73 17.38
N VAL A 37 9.12 -10.37 16.22
CA VAL A 37 8.16 -10.13 15.12
C VAL A 37 6.77 -10.64 15.49
N GLU A 38 6.69 -11.75 16.23
CA GLU A 38 5.42 -12.36 16.66
C GLU A 38 4.68 -11.46 17.66
N GLU A 39 5.42 -10.83 18.58
CA GLU A 39 4.87 -9.84 19.51
C GLU A 39 4.28 -8.65 18.75
N TRP A 40 5.03 -8.14 17.76
CA TRP A 40 4.55 -7.08 16.89
C TRP A 40 3.32 -7.50 16.07
N GLU A 41 3.33 -8.68 15.47
CA GLU A 41 2.24 -9.18 14.63
C GLU A 41 0.93 -9.30 15.43
N ALA A 42 1.00 -9.90 16.62
CA ALA A 42 -0.14 -10.03 17.52
C ALA A 42 -0.69 -8.66 17.95
N PHE A 43 0.20 -7.72 18.32
CA PHE A 43 -0.19 -6.36 18.68
C PHE A 43 -0.81 -5.60 17.51
N TYR A 44 -0.19 -5.67 16.33
CA TYR A 44 -0.63 -4.99 15.13
C TYR A 44 -2.03 -5.44 14.71
N TYR A 45 -2.28 -6.76 14.64
CA TYR A 45 -3.59 -7.26 14.26
C TYR A 45 -4.68 -6.89 15.26
N LYS A 46 -4.37 -6.86 16.56
CA LYS A 46 -5.31 -6.36 17.58
C LYS A 46 -5.68 -4.89 17.33
N LYS A 47 -4.68 -4.02 17.16
CA LYS A 47 -4.90 -2.58 16.87
C LYS A 47 -5.63 -2.37 15.54
N LEU A 48 -5.31 -3.16 14.53
CA LEU A 48 -5.95 -3.11 13.23
C LEU A 48 -7.42 -3.53 13.33
N ALA A 49 -7.77 -4.54 14.13
CA ALA A 49 -9.17 -4.92 14.36
C ALA A 49 -10.00 -3.75 14.90
N ASP A 50 -9.49 -3.06 15.92
CA ASP A 50 -10.15 -1.88 16.49
C ASP A 50 -10.24 -0.74 15.47
N PHE A 51 -9.18 -0.52 14.69
CA PHE A 51 -9.15 0.47 13.62
C PHE A 51 -10.21 0.21 12.53
N LEU A 52 -10.37 -1.04 12.12
CA LEU A 52 -11.36 -1.46 11.13
C LEU A 52 -12.78 -1.34 11.66
N LYS A 53 -13.02 -1.77 12.90
CA LYS A 53 -14.31 -1.65 13.57
C LYS A 53 -14.76 -0.19 13.67
N ASN A 54 -13.87 0.72 14.05
CA ASN A 54 -14.15 2.16 14.12
C ASN A 54 -14.48 2.80 12.77
N ARG A 55 -14.17 2.10 11.66
CA ARG A 55 -14.45 2.52 10.29
C ARG A 55 -15.65 1.79 9.67
N GLY A 56 -16.35 0.96 10.44
CA GLY A 56 -17.48 0.17 9.95
C GLY A 56 -17.06 -0.93 8.96
N ILE A 57 -15.79 -1.35 8.98
CA ILE A 57 -15.29 -2.43 8.12
C ILE A 57 -15.45 -3.75 8.86
N SER A 58 -16.18 -4.70 8.27
CA SER A 58 -16.54 -5.98 8.88
C SER A 58 -15.54 -7.12 8.61
N MET A 59 -14.38 -6.82 8.04
CA MET A 59 -13.35 -7.81 7.71
C MET A 59 -12.47 -8.08 8.93
N SER A 60 -11.99 -9.31 9.07
CA SER A 60 -10.88 -9.58 9.99
C SER A 60 -9.61 -8.84 9.53
N PRO A 61 -8.69 -8.53 10.45
CA PRO A 61 -7.44 -7.87 10.10
C PRO A 61 -6.63 -8.59 9.01
N LYS A 62 -6.61 -9.93 9.02
CA LYS A 62 -5.90 -10.73 7.99
C LYS A 62 -6.56 -10.60 6.62
N GLU A 63 -7.87 -10.80 6.55
CA GLU A 63 -8.64 -10.64 5.31
C GLU A 63 -8.48 -9.24 4.73
N TYR A 64 -8.45 -8.21 5.60
CA TYR A 64 -8.27 -6.83 5.17
C TYR A 64 -6.89 -6.60 4.55
N ILE A 65 -5.81 -7.13 5.14
CA ILE A 65 -4.46 -7.04 4.57
C ILE A 65 -4.38 -7.77 3.23
N GLU A 66 -5.00 -8.95 3.12
CA GLU A 66 -5.11 -9.67 1.84
C GLU A 66 -5.87 -8.86 0.78
N ASP A 67 -6.97 -8.20 1.17
CA ASP A 67 -7.74 -7.32 0.30
C ASP A 67 -6.93 -6.12 -0.20
N LEU A 68 -6.10 -5.52 0.66
CA LEU A 68 -5.13 -4.50 0.21
C LEU A 68 -4.16 -5.07 -0.84
N GLY A 69 -3.72 -6.33 -0.68
CA GLY A 69 -2.90 -7.04 -1.66
C GLY A 69 -3.62 -7.27 -2.99
N ARG A 70 -4.89 -7.72 -2.96
CA ARG A 70 -5.73 -7.89 -4.17
C ARG A 70 -5.95 -6.55 -4.88
N LYS A 71 -6.21 -5.48 -4.13
CA LYS A 71 -6.30 -4.12 -4.67
C LYS A 71 -5.01 -3.69 -5.34
N LEU A 72 -3.85 -3.94 -4.72
CA LEU A 72 -2.55 -3.64 -5.32
C LEU A 72 -2.36 -4.38 -6.64
N TYR A 73 -2.73 -5.66 -6.69
CA TYR A 73 -2.67 -6.46 -7.90
C TYR A 73 -3.49 -5.83 -9.03
N VAL A 74 -4.78 -5.56 -8.81
CA VAL A 74 -5.67 -4.90 -9.78
C VAL A 74 -5.11 -3.56 -10.24
N LYS A 75 -4.58 -2.74 -9.32
CA LYS A 75 -3.97 -1.45 -9.68
C LYS A 75 -2.75 -1.60 -10.60
N ILE A 76 -1.96 -2.64 -10.44
CA ILE A 76 -0.80 -2.88 -11.31
C ILE A 76 -1.24 -3.49 -12.64
N THR A 77 -2.02 -4.56 -12.62
CA THR A 77 -2.29 -5.36 -13.82
C THR A 77 -3.36 -4.77 -14.73
N GLU A 78 -4.24 -3.93 -14.19
CA GLU A 78 -5.29 -3.30 -15.00
C GLU A 78 -4.98 -1.82 -15.23
N VAL A 79 -4.77 -1.06 -14.15
CA VAL A 79 -4.65 0.40 -14.25
C VAL A 79 -3.28 0.83 -14.77
N ILE A 80 -2.19 0.43 -14.10
CA ILE A 80 -0.82 0.82 -14.56
C ILE A 80 -0.54 0.26 -15.94
N GLN A 81 -0.93 -1.00 -16.21
CA GLN A 81 -0.69 -1.60 -17.50
C GLN A 81 -1.36 -0.79 -18.63
N ALA A 82 -2.65 -0.46 -18.49
CA ALA A 82 -3.35 0.35 -19.48
C ALA A 82 -2.73 1.75 -19.64
N GLU A 83 -2.36 2.40 -18.54
CA GLU A 83 -1.70 3.72 -18.59
C GLU A 83 -0.32 3.67 -19.26
N ILE A 84 0.45 2.58 -19.08
CA ILE A 84 1.74 2.40 -19.77
C ILE A 84 1.52 2.23 -21.28
N GLU A 85 0.47 1.52 -21.68
CA GLU A 85 0.13 1.32 -23.09
C GLU A 85 -0.28 2.62 -23.79
N GLU A 86 -0.73 3.64 -23.05
CA GLU A 86 -1.07 4.97 -23.58
C GLU A 86 0.15 5.89 -23.78
N VAL A 87 1.31 5.60 -23.14
CA VAL A 87 2.50 6.45 -23.22
C VAL A 87 3.21 6.28 -24.56
N THR A 88 3.38 7.37 -25.30
CA THR A 88 4.13 7.40 -26.56
C THR A 88 5.57 7.92 -26.38
N GLU A 89 6.40 7.71 -27.40
CA GLU A 89 7.76 8.25 -27.41
C GLU A 89 7.77 9.79 -27.44
N GLU A 90 6.84 10.40 -28.17
CA GLU A 90 6.70 11.86 -28.24
C GLU A 90 6.34 12.45 -26.88
N ASP A 91 5.39 11.84 -26.15
CA ASP A 91 5.04 12.28 -24.78
C ASP A 91 6.28 12.30 -23.87
N CYS A 92 7.14 11.30 -23.99
CA CYS A 92 8.39 11.22 -23.22
C CYS A 92 9.37 12.31 -23.63
N ILE A 93 9.56 12.55 -24.93
CA ILE A 93 10.46 13.59 -25.45
C ILE A 93 9.99 14.97 -24.99
N GLU A 94 8.70 15.29 -25.18
CA GLU A 94 8.11 16.56 -24.76
C GLU A 94 8.19 16.76 -23.25
N TYR A 95 7.92 15.71 -22.46
CA TYR A 95 8.06 15.79 -21.01
C TYR A 95 9.49 16.14 -20.58
N ILE A 96 10.52 15.53 -21.20
CA ILE A 96 11.92 15.86 -20.91
C ILE A 96 12.27 17.29 -21.32
N TYR A 97 11.82 17.76 -22.49
CA TYR A 97 12.01 19.16 -22.91
C TYR A 97 11.39 20.15 -21.92
N ASN A 98 10.22 19.83 -21.34
CA ASN A 98 9.55 20.69 -20.37
C ASN A 98 10.20 20.72 -18.98
N LEU A 99 11.14 19.81 -18.69
CA LEU A 99 11.87 19.79 -17.41
C LEU A 99 13.13 20.66 -17.40
N VAL A 100 13.60 21.14 -18.56
CA VAL A 100 14.82 21.95 -18.72
C VAL A 100 14.51 23.40 -19.07
#